data_AF-A0A957NB22-F1
#
_entry.id   AF-A0A957NB22-F1
#
_cell.length_a   1.000
_cell.length_b   1.000
_cell.length_c   1.000
_cell.angle_alpha   90.00
_cell.angle_beta   90.00
_cell.angle_gamma   90.00
#
_symmetry.space_group_name_H-M   'P 1'
#
loop_
_entity.id
_entity.type
_entity.pdbx_description
1 polymer ?
#
loop_
_entity_poly.entity_id
_entity_poly.type
_entity_poly.pdbx_seq_one_letter_code
_entity_poly.pdbx_strand_id
1 'polypeptide(L)'
;MSNVRLAIDVGGTFVDFVRLDESSGAVDVEKVPSSGALEDRFFEGLDRLGLAPRDVAMIVHGSTLVINTIVQEKGARVGLITTAGFRDVL
;
A
#
# COMPACT_ATOMS: atom_id res chain seq x y z
N MET A 1 -23.23 -6.78 10.08
CA MET A 1 -22.16 -5.93 9.50
C MET A 1 -20.97 -6.84 9.27
N SER A 2 -20.30 -6.76 8.13
CA SER A 2 -19.09 -7.57 7.93
C SER A 2 -18.03 -7.11 8.92
N ASN A 3 -17.35 -8.04 9.58
CA ASN A 3 -16.31 -7.76 10.58
C ASN A 3 -14.93 -8.07 10.00
N VAL A 4 -14.77 -7.94 8.68
CA VAL A 4 -13.51 -8.22 8.00
C VAL A 4 -12.65 -6.96 7.96
N ARG A 5 -11.41 -7.09 8.41
CA ARG A 5 -10.37 -6.07 8.30
C ARG A 5 -9.29 -6.58 7.35
N LEU A 6 -8.79 -5.69 6.52
CA LEU A 6 -7.78 -6.00 5.52
C LEU A 6 -6.56 -5.12 5.77
N ALA A 7 -5.40 -5.73 6.02
CA ALA A 7 -4.13 -5.04 5.99
C ALA A 7 -3.42 -5.30 4.66
N ILE A 8 -2.77 -4.28 4.12
CA ILE A 8 -2.12 -4.31 2.82
C ILE A 8 -0.74 -3.67 2.96
N ASP A 9 0.29 -4.32 2.44
CA ASP A 9 1.63 -3.73 2.32
C ASP A 9 2.09 -3.75 0.86
N VAL A 10 2.25 -2.56 0.28
CA VAL A 10 2.71 -2.39 -1.10
C VAL A 10 4.23 -2.26 -1.12
N GLY A 11 4.88 -3.31 -1.62
CA GLY A 11 6.31 -3.38 -1.86
C GLY A 11 6.72 -3.18 -3.32
N GLY A 12 8.03 -3.22 -3.56
CA GLY A 12 8.61 -3.10 -4.92
C GLY A 12 8.44 -4.33 -5.81
N THR A 13 8.16 -5.49 -5.23
CA THR A 13 8.01 -6.78 -5.96
C THR A 13 6.61 -7.37 -5.82
N PHE A 14 6.02 -7.24 -4.63
CA PHE A 14 4.72 -7.80 -4.30
C PHE A 14 3.87 -6.79 -3.50
N VAL A 15 2.56 -7.00 -3.55
CA VAL A 15 1.58 -6.48 -2.62
C VAL A 15 1.16 -7.64 -1.73
N ASP A 16 1.37 -7.48 -0.43
CA ASP A 16 0.99 -8.43 0.61
C ASP A 16 -0.39 -8.06 1.17
N PHE A 17 -1.28 -9.03 1.32
CA PHE A 17 -2.62 -8.86 1.88
C PHE A 17 -2.79 -9.76 3.10
N VAL A 18 -3.39 -9.23 4.16
CA VAL A 18 -3.76 -9.98 5.36
C VAL A 18 -5.22 -9.69 5.68
N ARG A 19 -6.07 -10.69 5.52
CA ARG A 19 -7.48 -10.66 5.92
C ARG A 19 -7.59 -11.13 7.37
N LEU A 20 -8.33 -10.39 8.19
CA LEU A 20 -8.77 -10.79 9.51
C LEU A 20 -10.30 -10.74 9.56
N ASP A 21 -10.94 -11.88 9.84
CA ASP A 21 -12.34 -11.91 10.25
C ASP A 21 -12.42 -11.74 11.77
N GLU A 22 -12.80 -10.56 12.25
CA GLU A 22 -12.88 -10.28 13.69
C GLU A 22 -13.97 -11.08 14.41
N SER A 23 -14.93 -11.68 13.69
CA SER A 23 -15.97 -12.49 14.33
C SER A 23 -15.48 -13.90 14.69
N SER A 24 -14.67 -14.50 13.82
CA SER A 24 -14.14 -15.86 13.99
C SER A 24 -12.68 -15.89 14.46
N GLY A 25 -11.95 -14.78 14.30
CA GLY A 25 -10.50 -14.69 14.50
C GLY A 25 -9.68 -15.30 13.34
N ALA A 26 -10.33 -15.72 12.25
CA ALA A 26 -9.65 -16.32 11.11
C ALA A 26 -8.73 -15.31 10.39
N VAL A 27 -7.54 -15.78 10.01
CA VAL A 27 -6.54 -14.98 9.29
C VAL A 27 -6.14 -15.69 8.00
N ASP A 28 -6.25 -14.98 6.89
CA ASP A 28 -5.78 -15.43 5.57
C ASP A 28 -4.74 -14.45 5.05
N VAL A 29 -3.73 -14.97 4.34
CA VAL A 29 -2.64 -14.17 3.77
C VAL A 29 -2.55 -14.46 2.28
N GLU A 30 -2.49 -13.41 1.48
CA GLU A 30 -2.32 -13.51 0.03
C GLU A 30 -1.21 -12.60 -0.46
N LYS A 31 -0.58 -13.00 -1.57
CA LYS A 31 0.53 -12.27 -2.19
C LYS A 31 0.31 -12.14 -3.68
N VAL A 32 0.38 -10.90 -4.17
CA VAL A 32 0.19 -10.57 -5.59
C VAL A 32 1.43 -9.82 -6.09
N PRO A 33 1.99 -10.13 -7.27
CA PRO A 33 3.07 -9.32 -7.86
C PRO A 33 2.67 -7.84 -7.98
N SER A 34 3.55 -6.90 -7.61
CA SER A 34 3.25 -5.46 -7.68
C SER A 34 3.51 -4.84 -9.06
N SER A 35 3.72 -5.66 -10.09
CA SER A 35 3.88 -5.21 -11.48
C SER A 35 2.55 -4.71 -12.06
N GLY A 36 2.62 -3.62 -12.85
CA GLY A 36 1.45 -3.01 -13.48
C GLY A 36 0.77 -1.97 -12.58
N ALA A 37 -0.52 -1.73 -12.81
CA ALA A 37 -1.30 -0.78 -12.03
C ALA A 37 -1.66 -1.36 -10.67
N LEU A 38 -1.38 -0.63 -9.59
CA LEU A 38 -1.61 -1.09 -8.21
C LEU A 38 -3.10 -1.27 -7.89
N GLU A 39 -3.97 -0.50 -8.54
CA GLU A 39 -5.43 -0.68 -8.45
C GLU A 39 -5.87 -2.06 -8.93
N ASP A 40 -5.34 -2.55 -10.06
CA ASP A 40 -5.61 -3.90 -10.55
C ASP A 40 -5.11 -4.96 -9.57
N ARG A 41 -3.91 -4.74 -8.99
CA ARG A 41 -3.32 -5.67 -8.03
C ARG A 41 -4.12 -5.73 -6.72
N PHE A 42 -4.70 -4.60 -6.30
CA PHE A 42 -5.61 -4.54 -5.16
C PHE A 42 -6.85 -5.40 -5.38
N PHE A 43 -7.52 -5.26 -6.53
CA PHE A 43 -8.70 -6.08 -6.84
C PHE A 43 -8.36 -7.56 -7.03
N GLU A 44 -7.22 -7.88 -7.65
CA GLU A 44 -6.73 -9.25 -7.74
C GLU A 44 -6.51 -9.88 -6.34
N GLY A 45 -5.97 -9.12 -5.39
CA GLY A 45 -5.80 -9.58 -4.01
C GLY A 45 -7.13 -9.85 -3.30
N LEU A 46 -8.13 -8.98 -3.48
CA LEU A 46 -9.47 -9.21 -2.96
C LEU A 46 -10.12 -10.46 -3.55
N ASP A 47 -10.01 -10.66 -4.87
CA ASP A 47 -10.55 -11.82 -5.57
C ASP A 47 -9.91 -13.12 -5.06
N ARG A 48 -8.59 -13.14 -4.86
CA ARG A 48 -7.87 -14.31 -4.29
C ARG A 48 -8.28 -14.63 -2.85
N LEU A 49 -8.59 -13.61 -2.06
CA LEU A 49 -9.13 -13.75 -0.71
C LEU A 49 -10.64 -14.08 -0.68
N GLY A 50 -11.30 -14.12 -1.84
CA GLY A 50 -12.74 -14.34 -1.94
C GLY A 50 -13.58 -13.23 -1.31
N LEU A 51 -13.07 -11.99 -1.30
CA LEU A 51 -13.71 -10.82 -0.71
C LEU A 51 -14.30 -9.91 -1.78
N ALA A 52 -15.53 -9.43 -1.59
CA ALA A 52 -16.00 -8.25 -2.30
C ALA A 52 -15.60 -6.97 -1.51
N PRO A 53 -15.41 -5.81 -2.17
CA PRO A 53 -15.09 -4.56 -1.48
C PRO A 53 -16.07 -4.19 -0.35
N ARG A 54 -17.36 -4.52 -0.53
CA ARG A 54 -18.42 -4.30 0.46
C ARG A 54 -18.27 -5.14 1.73
N ASP A 55 -17.48 -6.21 1.68
CA ASP A 55 -17.25 -7.11 2.82
C ASP A 55 -16.16 -6.56 3.74
N VAL A 56 -15.34 -5.60 3.28
CA VAL A 56 -14.24 -5.03 4.05
C VAL A 56 -14.72 -3.82 4.85
N ALA A 57 -14.69 -3.94 6.19
CA ALA A 57 -15.10 -2.88 7.10
C ALA A 57 -13.99 -1.83 7.33
N MET A 58 -12.73 -2.25 7.25
CA MET A 58 -11.56 -1.39 7.42
C MET A 58 -10.40 -1.88 6.57
N ILE A 59 -9.68 -0.93 5.97
CA ILE A 59 -8.42 -1.17 5.29
C ILE A 59 -7.30 -0.46 6.06
N VAL A 60 -6.21 -1.17 6.32
CA VAL A 60 -4.93 -0.60 6.78
C VAL A 60 -3.94 -0.74 5.64
N HIS A 61 -3.48 0.37 5.08
CA HIS A 61 -2.59 0.37 3.92
C HIS A 61 -1.21 0.92 4.31
N GLY A 62 -0.19 0.06 4.22
CA GLY A 62 1.22 0.41 4.29
C GLY A 62 1.87 0.35 2.91
N SER A 63 2.88 1.18 2.68
CA SER A 63 3.66 1.11 1.45
C SER A 63 5.10 1.53 1.69
N THR A 64 6.02 0.83 1.03
CA THR A 64 7.45 1.18 0.98
C THR A 64 7.81 2.00 -0.24
N LEU A 65 6.86 2.35 -1.12
CA LEU A 65 7.13 3.12 -2.32
C LEU A 65 7.79 4.47 -2.00
N VAL A 66 7.29 5.19 -0.99
CA VAL A 66 7.81 6.51 -0.60
C VAL A 66 9.29 6.43 -0.20
N ILE A 67 9.63 5.52 0.72
CA ILE A 67 11.02 5.42 1.19
C ILE A 67 11.95 4.93 0.07
N ASN A 68 11.48 4.01 -0.79
CA ASN A 68 12.25 3.56 -1.95
C ASN A 68 12.46 4.67 -2.98
N THR A 69 11.47 5.54 -3.19
CA THR A 69 11.62 6.71 -4.08
C THR A 69 12.71 7.65 -3.58
N ILE A 70 12.80 7.86 -2.26
CA ILE A 70 13.84 8.71 -1.65
C ILE A 70 15.22 8.03 -1.77
N VAL A 71 15.34 6.78 -1.32
CA VAL A 71 16.62 6.03 -1.30
C VAL A 71 17.18 5.82 -2.70
N GLN A 72 16.32 5.65 -3.72
CA GLN A 72 16.75 5.46 -5.11
C GLN A 72 16.85 6.77 -5.89
N GLU A 73 16.58 7.91 -5.26
CA GLU A 73 16.57 9.24 -5.90
C GLU A 73 15.68 9.29 -7.17
N LYS A 74 14.57 8.55 -7.17
CA LYS A 74 13.62 8.45 -8.30
C LYS A 74 12.42 9.38 -8.15
N GLY A 75 12.53 10.40 -7.30
CA GLY A 75 11.49 11.39 -7.10
C GLY A 75 11.26 12.27 -8.33
N ALA A 76 10.16 13.02 -8.33
CA ALA A 76 9.94 14.05 -9.32
C ALA A 76 10.98 15.18 -9.19
N ARG A 77 11.29 15.87 -10.30
CA ARG A 77 12.08 17.10 -10.24
C ARG A 77 11.28 18.16 -9.51
N VAL A 78 11.84 18.69 -8.42
CA VAL A 78 11.24 19.73 -7.59
C VAL A 78 12.15 20.95 -7.52
N GLY A 79 11.56 22.11 -7.25
CA GLY A 79 12.29 23.36 -6.95
C GLY A 79 12.17 23.70 -5.48
N LEU A 80 13.25 24.22 -4.90
CA LEU A 80 13.28 24.75 -3.54
C LEU A 80 13.33 26.28 -3.60
N ILE A 81 12.34 26.95 -2.99
CA ILE A 81 12.33 28.41 -2.83
C ILE A 81 12.80 28.72 -1.41
N THR A 82 13.85 29.54 -1.29
CA THR A 82 14.44 29.93 -0.01
C THR A 82 14.47 31.44 0.15
N THR A 83 14.66 31.91 1.38
CA THR A 83 15.00 33.31 1.66
C THR A 83 16.35 33.66 1.05
N ALA A 84 16.50 34.90 0.57
CA ALA A 84 17.76 35.37 0.01
C ALA A 84 18.92 35.14 1.00
N GLY A 85 19.98 34.46 0.54
CA GLY A 85 21.13 34.08 1.36
C GLY A 85 21.09 32.67 1.97
N PHE A 86 20.02 31.88 1.81
CA PHE A 86 19.85 30.56 2.46
C PHE A 86 19.74 29.38 1.48
N ARG A 87 20.29 29.50 0.26
CA ARG A 87 20.19 28.44 -0.75
C ARG A 87 20.92 27.15 -0.37
N ASP A 88 22.01 27.25 0.40
CA ASP A 88 23.00 26.18 0.55
C ASP A 88 22.93 25.46 1.91
N VAL A 89 21.81 25.58 2.65
CA VAL A 89 21.67 25.09 4.03
C VAL A 89 21.13 23.65 4.12
N LEU A 90 20.47 23.17 3.07
CA LEU A 90 19.84 21.85 2.97
C LEU A 90 20.51 21.01 1.88
#